data_AF-A0A5S3YE91-F1
#
_entry.id   AF-A0A5S3YE91-F1
#
_cell.length_a   1.000
_cell.length_b   1.000
_cell.length_c   1.000
_cell.angle_alpha   90.00
_cell.angle_beta   90.00
_cell.angle_gamma   90.00
#
_symmetry.space_group_name_H-M   'P 1'
#
loop_
_entity.id
_entity.type
_entity.pdbx_description
1 polymer ?
#
loop_
_entity_poly.entity_id
_entity_poly.type
_entity_poly.pdbx_seq_one_letter_code
_entity_poly.pdbx_strand_id
1 'polypeptide(L)'
;LMHGLPGQNIEDALSDLQRVIDLSPPHISWYQLTIEPNTQFASKPPKLPEDETLWDIQEQGQALLAQAGYQQYEISGYAKSGYQCRHNLNYWQFGDYLGIGCGAHGKITQLDGQKIVRTEKVKHPRGYMDLTKPYLYKSWQ
;
A
#
# COMPACT_ATOMS: atom_id res chain seq x y z
N LEU A 1 -1.59 7.70 5.25
CA LEU A 1 -0.86 8.99 5.26
C LEU A 1 0.35 8.85 4.34
N MET A 2 0.64 9.87 3.55
CA MET A 2 1.77 9.87 2.62
C MET A 2 2.76 10.96 3.04
N HIS A 3 4.07 10.70 2.92
CA HIS A 3 5.12 11.69 3.15
C HIS A 3 6.04 11.82 1.93
N GLY A 4 6.94 12.80 1.94
CA GLY A 4 7.77 13.13 0.78
C GLY A 4 6.98 13.84 -0.32
N LEU A 5 5.95 14.61 0.04
CA LEU A 5 5.12 15.35 -0.90
C LEU A 5 5.89 16.56 -1.49
N PRO A 6 5.47 17.08 -2.67
CA PRO A 6 6.12 18.24 -3.27
C PRO A 6 6.10 19.45 -2.34
N GLY A 7 7.28 20.00 -2.03
CA GLY A 7 7.45 21.15 -1.14
C GLY A 7 7.31 20.85 0.35
N GLN A 8 7.14 19.58 0.75
CA GLN A 8 7.06 19.16 2.15
C GLN A 8 8.45 19.13 2.78
N ASN A 9 8.63 19.83 3.91
CA ASN A 9 9.81 19.71 4.76
C ASN A 9 9.60 18.67 5.88
N ILE A 10 10.60 18.51 6.74
CA ILE A 10 10.59 17.53 7.84
C ILE A 10 9.50 17.88 8.85
N GLU A 11 9.41 19.15 9.25
CA GLU A 11 8.46 19.63 10.25
C GLU A 11 7.01 19.42 9.80
N ASP A 12 6.72 19.66 8.52
CA ASP A 12 5.41 19.44 7.91
C ASP A 12 5.02 17.97 7.96
N ALA A 13 5.94 17.07 7.55
CA ALA A 13 5.69 15.64 7.54
C ALA A 13 5.45 15.07 8.95
N LEU A 14 6.25 15.51 9.93
CA LEU A 14 6.09 15.10 11.33
C LEU A 14 4.82 15.68 11.96
N SER A 15 4.46 16.91 11.62
CA SER A 15 3.22 17.55 12.08
C SER A 15 1.98 16.80 11.56
N ASP A 16 1.96 16.41 10.28
CA ASP A 16 0.88 15.60 9.72
C ASP A 16 0.79 14.22 10.39
N LEU A 17 1.94 13.58 10.65
CA LEU A 17 1.99 12.30 11.35
C LEU A 17 1.49 12.42 12.80
N GLN A 18 1.92 13.45 13.51
CA GLN A 18 1.49 13.73 14.89
C GLN A 18 -0.02 13.92 14.97
N ARG A 19 -0.62 14.69 14.05
CA ARG A 19 -2.08 14.86 13.99
C ARG A 19 -2.83 13.54 13.85
N VAL A 20 -2.31 12.61 13.03
CA VAL A 20 -2.91 11.27 12.90
C VAL A 20 -2.72 10.46 14.18
N ILE A 21 -1.57 10.54 14.83
CA ILE A 21 -1.30 9.87 16.11
C ILE A 21 -2.26 10.37 17.20
N ASP A 22 -2.53 11.68 17.25
CA ASP A 22 -3.42 12.30 18.24
C ASP A 22 -4.87 11.80 18.13
N LEU A 23 -5.30 11.42 16.92
CA LEU A 23 -6.60 10.76 16.69
C LEU A 23 -6.65 9.32 17.22
N SER A 24 -5.51 8.78 17.69
CA SER A 24 -5.37 7.45 18.28
C SER A 24 -5.97 6.29 17.45
N PRO A 25 -5.75 6.23 16.12
CA PRO A 25 -6.19 5.09 15.34
C PRO A 25 -5.48 3.80 15.79
N PRO A 26 -6.11 2.62 15.65
CA PRO A 26 -5.45 1.36 15.96
C PRO A 26 -4.36 0.98 14.94
N HIS A 27 -4.44 1.51 13.72
CA HIS A 27 -3.62 1.17 12.57
C HIS A 27 -3.36 2.41 11.71
N ILE A 28 -2.14 2.55 11.20
CA ILE A 28 -1.70 3.62 10.31
C ILE A 28 -0.93 3.01 9.14
N SER A 29 -1.39 3.28 7.91
CA SER A 29 -0.54 3.14 6.72
C SER A 29 0.21 4.46 6.49
N TRP A 30 1.54 4.42 6.54
CA TRP A 30 2.42 5.58 6.34
C TRP A 30 3.56 5.21 5.39
N TYR A 31 3.65 5.92 4.26
CA TYR A 31 4.58 5.59 3.18
C TYR A 31 5.00 6.81 2.37
N GLN A 32 6.19 6.71 1.76
CA GLN A 32 6.74 7.73 0.88
C GLN A 32 5.95 7.80 -0.43
N LEU A 33 5.77 9.01 -0.96
CA LEU A 33 5.36 9.20 -2.34
C LEU A 33 6.46 8.72 -3.30
N THR A 34 6.17 7.66 -4.05
CA THR A 34 6.99 7.18 -5.17
C THR A 34 6.27 7.44 -6.49
N ILE A 35 6.99 7.93 -7.50
CA ILE A 35 6.41 8.19 -8.82
C ILE A 35 6.47 6.92 -9.67
N GLU A 36 5.32 6.27 -9.82
CA GLU A 36 5.20 5.03 -10.59
C GLU A 36 4.90 5.30 -12.08
N PRO A 37 5.42 4.47 -13.00
CA PRO A 37 5.04 4.51 -14.41
C PRO A 37 3.52 4.40 -14.60
N ASN A 38 3.01 4.97 -15.70
CA ASN A 38 1.58 4.96 -16.05
C ASN A 38 0.67 5.70 -15.06
N THR A 39 1.21 6.61 -14.26
CA THR A 39 0.45 7.50 -13.39
C THR A 39 0.40 8.93 -13.93
N GLN A 40 -0.52 9.74 -13.41
CA GLN A 40 -0.56 11.16 -13.74
C GLN A 40 0.73 11.88 -13.32
N PHE A 41 1.31 11.49 -12.17
CA PHE A 41 2.59 12.05 -11.74
C PHE A 41 3.75 11.63 -12.63
N ALA A 42 3.77 10.42 -13.21
CA ALA A 42 4.77 10.11 -14.23
C ALA A 42 4.66 11.00 -15.48
N SER A 43 3.43 11.38 -15.88
CA SER A 43 3.23 12.28 -17.03
C SER A 43 3.58 13.75 -16.74
N LYS A 44 3.51 14.15 -15.48
CA LYS A 44 3.78 15.51 -14.99
C LYS A 44 4.50 15.40 -13.64
N PRO A 45 5.79 15.04 -13.63
CA PRO A 45 6.52 14.73 -12.41
C PRO A 45 6.66 16.00 -11.56
N PRO A 46 6.15 15.99 -10.33
CA PRO A 46 6.43 17.08 -9.40
C PRO A 46 7.89 16.98 -8.94
N LYS A 47 8.44 18.09 -8.44
CA LYS A 47 9.70 18.07 -7.72
C LYS A 47 9.46 17.50 -6.32
N LEU A 48 10.07 16.36 -6.01
CA LEU A 48 10.04 15.77 -4.68
C LEU A 48 11.18 16.34 -3.81
N PRO A 49 11.10 16.20 -2.48
CA PRO A 49 12.23 16.47 -1.59
C PRO A 49 13.46 15.64 -1.95
N GLU A 50 14.64 16.10 -1.54
CA GLU A 50 15.89 15.38 -1.76
C GLU A 50 15.98 14.13 -0.87
N ASP A 51 16.79 13.16 -1.27
CA ASP A 51 16.90 11.86 -0.60
C ASP A 51 17.29 11.99 0.88
N GLU A 52 18.14 12.95 1.23
CA GLU A 52 18.51 13.24 2.63
C GLU A 52 17.29 13.69 3.44
N THR A 53 16.46 14.59 2.90
CA THR A 53 15.23 15.04 3.55
C THR A 53 14.22 13.89 3.70
N LEU A 54 14.10 13.04 2.67
CA LEU A 54 13.22 11.87 2.71
C LEU A 54 13.66 10.86 3.77
N TRP A 55 14.97 10.65 3.90
CA TRP A 55 15.57 9.82 4.94
C TRP A 55 15.28 10.36 6.33
N ASP A 56 15.51 11.66 6.56
CA ASP A 56 15.27 12.30 7.85
C ASP A 56 13.79 12.22 8.26
N ILE A 57 12.87 12.43 7.30
CA ILE A 57 11.43 12.25 7.51
C ILE A 57 11.13 10.81 7.97
N GLN A 58 11.65 9.82 7.27
CA GLN A 58 11.41 8.41 7.55
C GLN A 58 11.92 8.03 8.95
N GLU A 59 13.17 8.36 9.26
CA GLU A 59 13.81 8.01 10.52
C GLU A 59 13.08 8.66 11.71
N GLN A 60 12.84 9.97 11.65
CA GLN A 60 12.18 10.69 12.72
C GLN A 60 10.72 10.27 12.89
N GLY A 61 9.99 10.04 11.79
CA GLY A 61 8.60 9.60 11.88
C GLY A 61 8.46 8.15 12.37
N GLN A 62 9.40 7.26 12.04
CA GLN A 62 9.46 5.92 12.63
C GLN A 62 9.67 5.98 14.15
N ALA A 63 10.60 6.83 14.61
CA ALA A 63 10.82 7.05 16.04
C ALA A 63 9.55 7.58 16.72
N LEU A 64 8.86 8.54 16.10
CA LEU A 64 7.62 9.12 16.61
C LEU A 64 6.50 8.08 16.74
N LEU A 65 6.30 7.24 15.70
CA LEU A 65 5.34 6.14 15.72
C LEU A 65 5.65 5.13 16.82
N ALA A 66 6.92 4.77 16.99
CA ALA A 66 7.35 3.84 18.03
C ALA A 66 7.11 4.41 19.44
N GLN A 67 7.43 5.69 19.67
CA GLN A 67 7.13 6.39 20.93
C GLN A 67 5.63 6.43 21.22
N ALA A 68 4.83 6.64 20.19
CA ALA A 68 3.37 6.57 20.28
C ALA A 68 2.85 5.14 20.43
N GLY A 69 3.69 4.10 20.42
CA GLY A 69 3.31 2.70 20.67
C GLY A 69 2.80 1.93 19.44
N TYR A 70 3.06 2.42 18.24
CA TYR A 70 2.82 1.67 17.00
C TYR A 70 4.05 0.83 16.64
N GLN A 71 3.81 -0.38 16.13
CA GLN A 71 4.86 -1.27 15.64
C GLN A 71 4.75 -1.40 14.13
N GLN A 72 5.88 -1.27 13.44
CA GLN A 72 5.98 -1.58 12.02
C GLN A 72 5.85 -3.10 11.84
N TYR A 73 4.82 -3.56 11.14
CA TYR A 73 4.60 -5.00 10.88
C TYR A 73 4.78 -5.36 9.40
N GLU A 74 4.86 -4.36 8.52
CA GLU A 74 5.23 -4.45 7.11
C GLU A 74 5.77 -3.09 6.63
N ILE A 75 6.23 -3.00 5.38
CA ILE A 75 6.92 -1.84 4.79
C ILE A 75 6.28 -0.50 5.15
N SER A 76 4.96 -0.38 4.96
CA SER A 76 4.19 0.86 5.15
C SER A 76 3.19 0.79 6.31
N GLY A 77 3.11 -0.35 6.99
CA GLY A 77 2.04 -0.66 7.94
C GLY A 77 2.52 -0.60 9.37
N TYR A 78 1.90 0.29 10.15
CA TYR A 78 2.16 0.49 11.57
C TYR A 78 0.88 0.23 12.35
N ALA A 79 0.94 -0.55 13.41
CA ALA A 79 -0.26 -0.90 14.18
C ALA A 79 0.03 -1.04 15.67
N LYS A 80 -1.00 -0.84 16.48
CA LYS A 80 -1.01 -1.35 17.86
C LYS A 80 -1.00 -2.88 17.84
N SER A 81 -0.55 -3.49 18.93
CA SER A 81 -0.59 -4.95 19.07
C SER A 81 -2.00 -5.49 18.86
N GLY A 82 -2.15 -6.50 17.99
CA GLY A 82 -3.44 -7.11 17.65
C GLY A 82 -4.22 -6.42 16.52
N TYR A 83 -3.75 -5.28 16.01
CA TYR A 83 -4.43 -4.51 14.96
C TYR A 83 -3.70 -4.56 13.60
N GLN A 84 -2.77 -5.50 13.42
CA GLN A 84 -2.13 -5.70 12.12
C GLN A 84 -3.16 -6.12 11.06
N CYS A 85 -3.05 -5.53 9.86
CA CYS A 85 -3.96 -5.86 8.77
C CYS A 85 -3.74 -7.31 8.30
N ARG A 86 -4.70 -8.19 8.58
CA ARG A 86 -4.70 -9.59 8.16
C ARG A 86 -4.56 -9.75 6.64
N HIS A 87 -5.16 -8.85 5.87
CA HIS A 87 -5.07 -8.87 4.41
C HIS A 87 -3.64 -8.58 3.94
N ASN A 88 -2.99 -7.53 4.46
CA ASN A 88 -1.60 -7.20 4.11
C ASN A 88 -0.66 -8.35 4.51
N LEU A 89 -0.81 -8.88 5.73
CA LEU A 89 0.00 -10.02 6.20
C LEU A 89 -0.16 -11.24 5.28
N ASN A 90 -1.40 -11.55 4.86
CA ASN A 90 -1.64 -12.64 3.92
C ASN A 90 -0.92 -12.41 2.57
N TYR A 91 -0.92 -11.18 2.05
CA TYR A 91 -0.15 -10.85 0.84
C TYR A 91 1.35 -11.06 1.03
N TRP A 92 1.91 -10.54 2.12
CA TRP A 92 3.35 -10.64 2.42
C TRP A 92 3.81 -12.08 2.70
N GLN A 93 2.95 -12.88 3.34
CA GLN A 93 3.19 -14.31 3.60
C GLN A 93 2.84 -15.18 2.41
N PHE A 94 2.52 -14.56 1.26
CA PHE A 94 2.20 -15.26 0.02
C PHE A 94 1.02 -16.24 0.17
N GLY A 95 0.06 -15.91 1.03
CA GLY A 95 -1.18 -16.65 1.24
C GLY A 95 -2.18 -16.48 0.10
N ASP A 96 -3.27 -17.23 0.17
CA ASP A 96 -4.30 -17.22 -0.87
C ASP A 96 -5.36 -16.16 -0.62
N TYR A 97 -5.91 -15.60 -1.71
CA TYR A 97 -6.97 -14.59 -1.65
C TYR A 97 -7.77 -14.56 -2.97
N LEU A 98 -9.04 -14.20 -2.85
CA LEU A 98 -9.94 -14.03 -3.99
C LEU A 98 -9.89 -12.58 -4.50
N GLY A 99 -9.73 -12.42 -5.81
CA GLY A 99 -9.86 -11.12 -6.48
C GLY A 99 -11.30 -10.82 -6.83
N ILE A 100 -11.96 -9.92 -6.10
CA ILE A 100 -13.34 -9.50 -6.35
C ILE A 100 -13.38 -8.02 -6.73
N GLY A 101 -14.09 -7.69 -7.81
CA GLY A 101 -14.19 -6.32 -8.32
C GLY A 101 -13.29 -6.02 -9.52
N CYS A 102 -13.48 -4.84 -10.08
CA CYS A 102 -12.73 -4.31 -11.21
C CYS A 102 -11.24 -4.19 -10.88
N GLY A 103 -10.37 -4.71 -11.75
CA GLY A 103 -8.91 -4.68 -11.56
C GLY A 103 -8.36 -5.55 -10.42
N ALA A 104 -9.21 -6.33 -9.74
CA ALA A 104 -8.77 -7.15 -8.62
C ALA A 104 -7.85 -8.28 -9.08
N HIS A 105 -6.86 -8.58 -8.24
CA HIS A 105 -5.96 -9.72 -8.41
C HIS A 105 -6.38 -10.84 -7.45
N GLY A 106 -6.09 -12.08 -7.83
CA GLY A 106 -6.34 -13.26 -7.01
C GLY A 106 -5.13 -14.19 -7.04
N LYS A 107 -4.95 -14.95 -5.95
CA LYS A 107 -3.96 -16.02 -5.84
C LYS A 107 -4.60 -17.20 -5.11
N ILE A 108 -4.58 -18.37 -5.72
CA ILE A 108 -5.08 -19.61 -5.10
C ILE A 108 -4.04 -20.71 -5.30
N THR A 109 -3.68 -21.40 -4.23
CA THR A 109 -2.84 -22.59 -4.23
C THR A 109 -3.76 -23.80 -4.30
N GLN A 110 -3.56 -24.68 -5.28
CA GLN A 110 -4.37 -25.88 -5.44
C GLN A 110 -4.10 -26.87 -4.31
N LEU A 111 -5.08 -27.72 -4.00
CA LEU A 111 -5.03 -28.65 -2.86
C LEU A 111 -3.86 -29.64 -2.91
N ASP A 112 -3.34 -29.94 -4.10
CA ASP A 112 -2.15 -30.77 -4.30
C ASP A 112 -0.83 -30.05 -3.96
N GLY A 113 -0.89 -28.76 -3.62
CA GLY A 113 0.23 -27.92 -3.24
C GLY A 113 1.20 -27.58 -4.38
N GLN A 114 0.98 -28.10 -5.58
CA GLN A 114 1.96 -28.05 -6.67
C GLN A 114 1.68 -26.93 -7.65
N LYS A 115 0.46 -26.37 -7.63
CA LYS A 115 0.05 -25.36 -8.60
C LYS A 115 -0.52 -24.13 -7.93
N ILE A 116 0.09 -22.99 -8.22
CA ILE A 116 -0.43 -21.68 -7.90
C ILE A 116 -1.21 -21.19 -9.13
N VAL A 117 -2.37 -20.60 -8.91
CA VAL A 117 -3.14 -19.93 -9.94
C VAL A 117 -3.27 -18.47 -9.54
N ARG A 118 -2.74 -17.59 -10.38
CA ARG A 118 -2.90 -16.14 -10.24
C ARG A 118 -3.85 -15.63 -11.30
N THR A 119 -4.73 -14.72 -10.90
CA THR A 119 -5.75 -14.14 -11.77
C THR A 119 -5.70 -12.62 -11.71
N GLU A 120 -5.99 -11.99 -12.84
CA GLU A 120 -6.18 -10.55 -12.96
C GLU A 120 -7.54 -10.28 -13.59
N LYS A 121 -8.35 -9.42 -12.96
CA LYS A 121 -9.63 -8.95 -13.51
C LYS A 121 -9.42 -7.73 -14.39
N VAL A 122 -10.38 -7.51 -15.31
CA VAL A 122 -10.36 -6.36 -16.21
C VAL A 122 -10.25 -5.05 -15.41
N LYS A 123 -9.23 -4.24 -15.71
CA LYS A 123 -8.90 -3.02 -14.94
C LYS A 123 -9.88 -1.88 -15.14
N HIS A 124 -10.39 -1.71 -16.36
CA HIS A 124 -11.23 -0.57 -16.70
C HIS A 124 -12.70 -0.85 -16.35
N PRO A 125 -13.39 0.00 -15.57
CA PRO A 125 -14.76 -0.26 -15.11
C PRO A 125 -15.74 -0.61 -16.23
N ARG A 126 -15.69 0.11 -17.36
CA ARG A 126 -16.54 -0.20 -18.53
C ARG A 126 -16.29 -1.61 -19.09
N GLY A 127 -15.04 -2.07 -19.12
CA GLY A 127 -14.72 -3.41 -19.58
C GLY A 127 -15.09 -4.48 -18.57
N TYR A 128 -14.99 -4.18 -17.27
CA TYR A 128 -15.41 -5.07 -16.20
C TYR A 128 -16.94 -5.28 -16.15
N MET A 129 -17.72 -4.24 -16.49
CA MET A 129 -19.19 -4.30 -16.55
C MET A 129 -19.72 -4.87 -17.87
N ASP A 130 -18.84 -5.12 -18.86
CA ASP A 130 -19.21 -5.68 -20.15
C ASP A 130 -19.42 -7.19 -20.03
N LEU A 131 -20.68 -7.60 -19.82
CA LEU A 131 -21.06 -9.00 -19.63
C LEU A 131 -20.83 -9.87 -20.89
N THR A 132 -20.49 -9.28 -22.04
CA THR A 132 -20.13 -10.02 -23.25
C THR A 132 -18.67 -10.48 -23.26
N LYS A 133 -17.85 -9.98 -22.33
CA LYS A 133 -16.42 -10.32 -22.21
C LYS A 133 -16.15 -11.29 -21.06
N PRO A 134 -15.05 -12.06 -21.13
CA PRO A 134 -14.58 -12.82 -19.98
C PRO A 134 -14.35 -11.90 -18.77
N TYR A 135 -14.76 -12.36 -17.58
CA TYR A 135 -14.57 -11.63 -16.33
C TYR A 135 -13.10 -11.59 -15.87
N LEU A 136 -12.25 -12.51 -16.38
CA LEU A 136 -10.81 -12.51 -16.19
C LEU A 136 -10.11 -11.89 -17.39
N TYR A 137 -9.15 -11.02 -17.11
CA TYR A 137 -8.22 -10.52 -18.11
C TYR A 137 -7.10 -11.53 -18.35
N LYS A 138 -6.49 -12.07 -17.28
CA LYS A 138 -5.40 -13.03 -17.35
C LYS A 138 -5.48 -14.05 -16.23
N SER A 139 -5.05 -15.27 -16.51
CA SER A 139 -4.78 -16.31 -15.51
C SER A 139 -3.46 -16.99 -15.84
N TRP A 140 -2.61 -17.26 -14.85
CA TRP A 140 -1.32 -17.92 -15.04
C TRP A 140 -0.89 -18.71 -13.81
N GLN A 141 0.15 -19.53 -13.97
CA GLN A 141 0.80 -20.30 -12.91
C GLN A 141 2.03 -19.55 -12.40
#